data_AF-A0A5S4FZR2-F1
#
_entry.id   AF-A0A5S4FZR2-F1
#
_cell.length_a   1.000
_cell.length_b   1.000
_cell.length_c   1.000
_cell.angle_alpha   90.00
_cell.angle_beta   90.00
_cell.angle_gamma   90.00
#
_symmetry.space_group_name_H-M   'P 1'
#
loop_
_entity.id
_entity.type
_entity.pdbx_description
1 polymer ?
#
loop_
_entity_poly.entity_id
_entity_poly.type
_entity_poly.pdbx_seq_one_letter_code
_entity_poly.pdbx_strand_id
1 'polypeptide(L)'
;MKRLYERSSRRSEPGALDPDVRAAIAAHAQEHLLGNALGTARWCCVTRSVRLRRPGPLARLTGSGDPDGEHTTVALLLPTYLVVAVAGKRRGVHVRSIWLGDVVLDALPPLVPDTGISATGPWSGMPEAASFHLALGDDADGKDFLAALRDAVTAAKSGG
;
A
#
# COMPACT_ATOMS: atom_id res chain seq x y z
N MET A 1 -3.98 -22.76 -5.18
CA MET A 1 -4.00 -22.51 -3.71
C MET A 1 -5.22 -21.66 -3.35
N LYS A 2 -5.73 -21.72 -2.11
CA LYS A 2 -6.92 -20.96 -1.68
C LYS A 2 -6.50 -19.55 -1.21
N ARG A 3 -7.30 -18.52 -1.55
CA ARG A 3 -7.07 -17.12 -1.13
C ARG A 3 -6.97 -17.00 0.40
N LEU A 4 -6.03 -16.18 0.87
CA LEU A 4 -5.83 -15.91 2.31
C LEU A 4 -6.67 -14.72 2.80
N TYR A 5 -6.91 -13.76 1.91
CA TYR A 5 -7.67 -12.54 2.17
C TYR A 5 -8.77 -12.38 1.12
N GLU A 6 -9.86 -11.78 1.55
CA GLU A 6 -10.80 -11.09 0.68
C GLU A 6 -10.42 -9.61 0.66
N ARG A 7 -10.34 -9.04 -0.54
CA ARG A 7 -9.90 -7.67 -0.75
C ARG A 7 -10.92 -6.91 -1.57
N SER A 8 -11.18 -5.68 -1.15
CA SER A 8 -12.00 -4.72 -1.88
C SER A 8 -11.26 -3.39 -1.90
N SER A 9 -10.99 -2.87 -3.09
CA SER A 9 -10.43 -1.55 -3.30
C SER A 9 -11.56 -0.57 -3.62
N ARG A 10 -11.34 0.68 -3.23
CA ARG A 10 -12.17 1.80 -3.66
C ARG A 10 -11.34 3.02 -3.89
N ARG A 11 -11.74 3.86 -4.84
CA ARG A 11 -11.25 5.24 -4.92
C ARG A 11 -11.83 6.04 -3.76
N SER A 12 -11.00 6.89 -3.15
CA SER A 12 -11.39 7.77 -2.06
C SER A 12 -10.80 9.15 -2.27
N GLU A 13 -11.46 10.16 -1.71
CA GLU A 13 -10.82 11.45 -1.48
C GLU A 13 -9.91 11.35 -0.25
N PRO A 14 -8.71 11.96 -0.25
CA PRO A 14 -7.81 11.97 0.92
C PRO A 14 -8.46 12.54 2.19
N GLY A 15 -9.36 13.51 2.04
CA GLY A 15 -10.13 14.09 3.16
C GLY A 15 -11.17 13.14 3.78
N ALA A 16 -11.54 12.06 3.09
CA ALA A 16 -12.50 11.07 3.58
C ALA A 16 -11.82 9.88 4.30
N LEU A 17 -10.48 9.84 4.33
CA LEU A 17 -9.74 8.84 5.08
C LEU A 17 -9.98 8.96 6.58
N ASP A 18 -9.77 7.88 7.31
CA ASP A 18 -9.78 7.87 8.77
C ASP A 18 -8.84 8.98 9.34
N PRO A 19 -9.26 9.77 10.35
CA PRO A 19 -8.47 10.87 10.87
C PRO A 19 -7.07 10.48 11.33
N ASP A 20 -6.90 9.31 11.95
CA ASP A 20 -5.60 8.84 12.44
C ASP A 20 -4.68 8.47 11.27
N VAL A 21 -5.27 7.90 10.20
CA VAL A 21 -4.53 7.63 8.95
C VAL A 21 -4.10 8.92 8.28
N ARG A 22 -4.97 9.94 8.22
CA ARG A 22 -4.60 11.26 7.66
C ARG A 22 -3.49 11.91 8.47
N ALA A 23 -3.59 11.89 9.79
CA ALA A 23 -2.58 12.44 10.69
C ALA A 23 -1.22 11.75 10.50
N ALA A 24 -1.21 10.42 10.42
CA ALA A 24 0.01 9.64 10.17
C ALA A 24 0.61 9.94 8.78
N ILE A 25 -0.20 10.06 7.74
CA ILE A 25 0.28 10.45 6.40
C ILE A 25 0.87 11.86 6.41
N ALA A 26 0.21 12.81 7.07
CA ALA A 26 0.71 14.18 7.18
C ALA A 26 2.04 14.26 7.94
N ALA A 27 2.16 13.53 9.05
CA ALA A 27 3.40 13.44 9.82
C ALA A 27 4.53 12.83 8.99
N HIS A 28 4.26 11.72 8.29
CA HIS A 28 5.22 11.07 7.37
C HIS A 28 5.65 12.02 6.24
N ALA A 29 4.69 12.73 5.64
CA ALA A 29 4.97 13.69 4.58
C ALA A 29 5.85 14.85 5.07
N GLN A 30 5.65 15.31 6.31
CA GLN A 30 6.50 16.33 6.92
C GLN A 30 7.92 15.79 7.19
N GLU A 31 8.04 14.61 7.79
CA GLU A 31 9.34 13.98 8.12
C GLU A 31 10.18 13.72 6.87
N HIS A 32 9.54 13.29 5.78
CA HIS A 32 10.20 12.92 4.53
C HIS A 32 10.11 14.00 3.43
N LEU A 33 9.71 15.22 3.77
CA LEU A 33 9.65 16.38 2.87
C LEU A 33 8.81 16.14 1.59
N LEU A 34 7.71 15.40 1.70
CA LEU A 34 6.81 15.06 0.58
C LEU A 34 5.81 16.20 0.26
N GLY A 35 5.90 17.34 0.94
CA GLY A 35 4.99 18.46 0.81
C GLY A 35 3.57 18.16 1.32
N ASN A 36 2.57 18.81 0.75
CA ASN A 36 1.16 18.58 1.08
C ASN A 36 0.65 17.27 0.43
N ALA A 37 1.10 16.12 0.90
CA ALA A 37 0.79 14.81 0.31
C ALA A 37 -0.73 14.56 0.15
N LEU A 38 -1.53 14.91 1.16
CA LEU A 38 -3.00 14.73 1.10
C LEU A 38 -3.64 15.66 0.05
N GLY A 39 -3.13 16.87 -0.14
CA GLY A 39 -3.66 17.83 -1.11
C GLY A 39 -3.11 17.70 -2.54
N THR A 40 -1.97 17.03 -2.72
CA THR A 40 -1.33 16.83 -4.04
C THR A 40 -1.52 15.43 -4.61
N ALA A 41 -2.18 14.53 -3.87
CA ALA A 41 -2.49 13.19 -4.33
C ALA A 41 -3.31 13.23 -5.62
N ARG A 42 -2.79 12.62 -6.68
CA ARG A 42 -3.49 12.43 -7.95
C ARG A 42 -4.48 11.27 -7.88
N TRP A 43 -4.20 10.32 -6.98
CA TRP A 43 -5.08 9.21 -6.68
C TRP A 43 -4.94 8.79 -5.22
N CYS A 44 -6.06 8.40 -4.62
CA CYS A 44 -6.08 7.73 -3.31
C CYS A 44 -6.93 6.47 -3.43
N CYS A 45 -6.27 5.31 -3.27
CA CYS A 45 -6.91 4.00 -3.28
C CYS A 45 -6.93 3.44 -1.85
N VAL A 46 -8.09 2.98 -1.41
CA VAL A 46 -8.29 2.37 -0.09
C VAL A 46 -8.66 0.91 -0.30
N THR A 47 -7.80 0.00 0.12
CA THR A 47 -8.02 -1.44 0.06
C THR A 47 -8.33 -1.98 1.44
N ARG A 48 -9.56 -2.47 1.63
CA ARG A 48 -9.95 -3.24 2.81
C ARG A 48 -9.57 -4.70 2.61
N SER A 49 -8.90 -5.28 3.61
CA SER A 49 -8.39 -6.65 3.56
C SER A 49 -8.90 -7.44 4.75
N VAL A 50 -9.75 -8.44 4.50
CA VAL A 50 -10.36 -9.29 5.52
C VAL A 50 -9.76 -10.69 5.44
N ARG A 51 -9.20 -11.17 6.54
CA ARG A 51 -8.57 -12.49 6.58
C ARG A 51 -9.61 -13.60 6.57
N LEU A 52 -9.51 -14.50 5.60
CA LEU A 52 -10.47 -15.61 5.43
C LEU A 52 -10.22 -16.78 6.38
N ARG A 53 -9.03 -16.87 6.98
CA ARG A 53 -8.62 -17.99 7.84
C ARG A 53 -7.83 -17.53 9.04
N ARG A 54 -8.13 -18.11 10.20
CA ARG A 54 -7.32 -17.86 11.39
C ARG A 54 -5.88 -18.37 11.18
N PRO A 55 -4.87 -17.67 11.70
CA PRO A 55 -3.49 -18.13 11.64
C PRO A 55 -3.39 -19.47 12.36
N GLY A 56 -2.63 -20.40 11.75
CA GLY A 56 -2.39 -21.73 12.28
C GLY A 56 -1.67 -21.69 13.63
N PRO A 57 -1.65 -22.82 14.37
CA PRO A 57 -1.07 -22.87 15.72
C PRO A 57 0.40 -22.42 15.75
N LEU A 58 1.21 -22.80 14.74
CA LEU A 58 2.61 -22.36 14.64
C LEU A 58 2.72 -20.83 14.50
N ALA A 59 1.93 -20.22 13.61
CA ALA A 59 1.96 -18.77 13.37
C ALA A 59 1.48 -17.94 14.58
N ARG A 60 0.67 -18.53 15.46
CA ARG A 60 0.30 -17.91 16.74
C ARG A 60 1.44 -18.00 17.75
N LEU A 61 2.16 -19.13 17.77
CA LEU A 61 3.28 -19.35 18.68
C LEU A 61 4.48 -18.46 18.33
N THR A 62 4.78 -18.30 17.04
CA THR A 62 5.91 -17.50 16.55
C THR A 62 5.60 -16.02 16.40
N GLY A 63 4.32 -15.61 16.55
CA GLY A 63 3.88 -14.25 16.25
C GLY A 63 4.03 -13.85 14.78
N SER A 64 4.32 -14.79 13.88
CA SER A 64 4.58 -14.50 12.46
C SER A 64 3.30 -14.35 11.62
N GLY A 65 2.13 -14.56 12.22
CA GLY A 65 0.85 -14.29 11.57
C GLY A 65 0.48 -12.81 11.62
N ASP A 66 -0.26 -12.34 10.62
CA ASP A 66 -0.89 -11.02 10.65
C ASP A 66 -1.64 -10.83 11.99
N PRO A 67 -1.30 -9.81 12.80
CA PRO A 67 -1.94 -9.63 14.10
C PRO A 67 -3.42 -9.30 13.95
N ASP A 68 -3.82 -8.70 12.82
CA ASP A 68 -5.16 -8.22 12.54
C ASP A 68 -6.01 -9.25 11.79
N GLY A 69 -7.29 -9.33 12.13
CA GLY A 69 -8.28 -10.05 11.31
C GLY A 69 -8.70 -9.25 10.08
N GLU A 70 -8.55 -7.93 10.16
CA GLU A 70 -8.89 -6.97 9.12
C GLU A 70 -7.91 -5.78 9.20
N HIS A 71 -7.40 -5.35 8.06
CA HIS A 71 -6.60 -4.13 7.95
C HIS A 71 -6.96 -3.36 6.68
N THR A 72 -6.68 -2.07 6.70
CA THR A 72 -6.84 -1.18 5.56
C THR A 72 -5.46 -0.77 5.05
N THR A 73 -5.27 -0.88 3.74
CA THR A 73 -4.11 -0.30 3.06
C THR A 73 -4.59 0.90 2.27
N VAL A 74 -3.97 2.06 2.49
CA VAL A 74 -4.21 3.28 1.73
C VAL A 74 -2.99 3.55 0.87
N ALA A 75 -3.19 3.67 -0.44
CA ALA A 75 -2.15 4.04 -1.39
C ALA A 75 -2.45 5.42 -1.98
N LEU A 76 -1.57 6.38 -1.70
CA LEU A 76 -1.59 7.71 -2.28
C LEU A 76 -0.56 7.79 -3.40
N LEU A 77 -1.03 8.07 -4.60
CA LEU A 77 -0.19 8.37 -5.74
C LEU A 77 0.02 9.89 -5.82
N LEU A 78 1.20 10.33 -5.40
CA LEU A 78 1.65 11.72 -5.54
C LEU A 78 2.30 11.91 -6.93
N PRO A 79 2.63 13.16 -7.34
CA PRO A 79 3.29 13.40 -8.62
C PRO A 79 4.59 12.63 -8.82
N THR A 80 5.38 12.42 -7.76
CA THR A 80 6.71 11.80 -7.81
C THR A 80 6.91 10.66 -6.80
N TYR A 81 5.95 10.43 -5.90
CA TYR A 81 6.05 9.40 -4.86
C TYR A 81 4.82 8.52 -4.81
N LEU A 82 5.02 7.27 -4.43
CA LEU A 82 3.97 6.41 -3.89
C LEU A 82 4.07 6.44 -2.37
N VAL A 83 2.98 6.81 -1.69
CA VAL A 83 2.85 6.73 -0.23
C VAL A 83 1.88 5.60 0.10
N VAL A 84 2.28 4.71 1.01
CA VAL A 84 1.44 3.60 1.47
C VAL A 84 1.29 3.69 2.98
N ALA A 85 0.04 3.77 3.45
CA ALA A 85 -0.31 3.63 4.84
C ALA A 85 -1.02 2.29 5.07
N VAL A 86 -0.65 1.56 6.12
CA VAL A 86 -1.35 0.34 6.55
C VAL A 86 -1.86 0.55 7.96
N ALA A 87 -3.18 0.43 8.12
CA ALA A 87 -3.88 0.63 9.37
C ALA A 87 -4.58 -0.66 9.80
N GLY A 88 -4.36 -1.07 11.05
CA GLY A 88 -5.06 -2.20 11.66
C GLY A 88 -5.18 -2.02 13.16
N LYS A 89 -6.21 -2.60 13.76
CA LYS A 89 -6.56 -2.38 15.17
C LYS A 89 -5.41 -2.73 16.13
N ARG A 90 -4.62 -3.76 15.83
CA ARG A 90 -3.52 -4.25 16.67
C ARG A 90 -2.16 -3.74 16.22
N ARG A 91 -1.94 -3.52 14.93
CA ARG A 91 -0.67 -2.97 14.42
C ARG A 91 -0.56 -1.45 14.56
N GLY A 92 -1.68 -0.73 14.69
CA GLY A 92 -1.71 0.73 14.58
C GLY A 92 -1.66 1.19 13.12
N VAL A 93 -1.09 2.36 12.88
CA VAL A 93 -0.89 2.92 11.54
C VAL A 93 0.60 3.02 11.23
N HIS A 94 1.01 2.48 10.09
CA HIS A 94 2.37 2.61 9.57
C HIS A 94 2.33 3.24 8.19
N VAL A 95 3.20 4.21 7.94
CA VAL A 95 3.29 4.90 6.65
C VAL A 95 4.69 4.70 6.10
N ARG A 96 4.77 4.52 4.78
CA ARG A 96 6.02 4.46 4.02
C ARG A 96 5.84 5.19 2.70
N SER A 97 6.93 5.66 2.14
CA SER A 97 6.96 6.27 0.82
C SER A 97 8.14 5.78 0.00
N ILE A 98 7.98 5.82 -1.32
CA ILE A 98 9.03 5.48 -2.28
C ILE A 98 8.94 6.42 -3.48
N TRP A 99 10.09 6.85 -4.00
CA TRP A 99 10.14 7.68 -5.19
C TRP A 99 9.84 6.85 -6.43
N LEU A 100 8.94 7.32 -7.29
CA LEU A 100 8.44 6.55 -8.43
C LEU A 100 9.53 6.22 -9.46
N GLY A 101 10.60 7.03 -9.55
CA GLY A 101 11.71 6.77 -10.47
C GLY A 101 12.54 5.53 -10.11
N ASP A 102 12.63 5.19 -8.82
CA ASP A 102 13.39 4.02 -8.34
C ASP A 102 12.52 2.78 -8.14
N VAL A 103 11.19 2.89 -8.30
CA VAL A 103 10.27 1.76 -8.11
C VAL A 103 10.39 0.76 -9.25
N VAL A 104 10.54 -0.52 -8.90
CA VAL A 104 10.28 -1.65 -9.79
C VAL A 104 8.93 -2.26 -9.40
N LEU A 105 8.05 -2.46 -10.39
CA LEU A 105 6.73 -3.04 -10.22
C LEU A 105 6.70 -4.45 -10.80
N ASP A 106 6.50 -5.45 -9.94
CA ASP A 106 6.48 -6.86 -10.33
C ASP A 106 5.13 -7.49 -10.05
N ALA A 107 4.61 -8.25 -11.03
CA ALA A 107 3.45 -9.08 -10.80
C ALA A 107 3.73 -10.11 -9.70
N LEU A 108 2.69 -10.45 -8.94
CA LEU A 108 2.82 -11.50 -7.93
C LEU A 108 3.17 -12.84 -8.59
N PRO A 109 4.05 -13.65 -7.96
CA PRO A 109 4.29 -15.01 -8.42
C PRO A 109 2.97 -15.79 -8.50
N PRO A 110 2.76 -16.66 -9.52
CA PRO A 110 1.52 -17.43 -9.67
C PRO A 110 1.14 -18.29 -8.46
N LEU A 111 2.11 -18.58 -7.60
CA LEU A 111 1.93 -19.36 -6.37
C LEU A 111 1.27 -18.56 -5.23
N VAL A 112 1.22 -17.23 -5.33
CA VAL A 112 0.56 -16.36 -4.34
C VAL A 112 -0.89 -16.13 -4.79
N PRO A 113 -1.90 -16.75 -4.16
CA PRO A 113 -3.30 -16.59 -4.53
C PRO A 113 -3.85 -15.27 -3.98
N ASP A 114 -3.31 -14.15 -4.44
CA ASP A 114 -3.66 -12.80 -4.02
C ASP A 114 -3.66 -11.83 -5.21
N THR A 115 -4.15 -10.62 -5.00
CA THR A 115 -4.26 -9.56 -6.01
C THR A 115 -3.49 -8.32 -5.59
N GLY A 116 -2.99 -7.58 -6.58
CA GLY A 116 -2.14 -6.41 -6.37
C GLY A 116 -0.82 -6.51 -7.12
N ILE A 117 0.19 -5.79 -6.61
CA ILE A 117 1.51 -5.71 -7.23
C ILE A 117 2.60 -5.56 -6.17
N SER A 118 3.78 -6.14 -6.41
CA SER A 118 4.95 -5.87 -5.60
C SER A 118 5.64 -4.60 -6.08
N ALA A 119 5.89 -3.67 -5.16
CA ALA A 119 6.66 -2.45 -5.40
C ALA A 119 7.99 -2.54 -4.65
N THR A 120 9.08 -2.59 -5.39
CA THR A 120 10.44 -2.80 -4.86
C THR A 120 11.30 -1.57 -5.09
N GLY A 121 12.08 -1.18 -4.07
CA GLY A 121 13.07 -0.11 -4.15
C GLY A 121 13.37 0.49 -2.77
N PRO A 122 13.99 1.68 -2.72
CA PRO A 122 14.38 2.33 -1.47
C PRO A 122 13.17 2.96 -0.77
N TRP A 123 12.53 2.19 0.13
CA TRP A 123 11.43 2.68 0.96
C TRP A 123 11.95 3.56 2.11
N SER A 124 11.22 4.63 2.41
CA SER A 124 11.47 5.48 3.58
C SER A 124 11.63 4.66 4.87
N GLY A 125 12.65 4.97 5.67
CA GLY A 125 12.90 4.31 6.96
C GLY A 125 13.49 2.91 6.85
N MET A 126 13.87 2.45 5.65
CA MET A 126 14.58 1.18 5.46
C MET A 126 16.03 1.45 5.03
N PRO A 127 17.01 0.71 5.60
CA PRO A 127 18.43 0.88 5.25
C PRO A 127 18.75 0.33 3.86
N GLU A 128 17.96 -0.63 3.36
CA GLU A 128 18.14 -1.31 2.09
C GLU A 128 16.85 -1.30 1.28
N ALA A 129 16.98 -1.52 -0.03
CA ALA A 129 15.83 -1.69 -0.91
C ALA A 129 14.99 -2.89 -0.44
N ALA A 130 13.67 -2.68 -0.38
CA ALA A 130 12.74 -3.69 0.10
C ALA A 130 11.57 -3.82 -0.88
N SER A 131 10.99 -5.02 -0.93
CA SER A 131 9.74 -5.24 -1.65
C SER A 131 8.56 -5.06 -0.70
N PHE A 132 7.59 -4.24 -1.11
CA PHE A 132 6.32 -4.10 -0.43
C PHE A 132 5.21 -4.62 -1.34
N HIS A 133 4.45 -5.60 -0.86
CA HIS A 133 3.27 -6.07 -1.57
C HIS A 133 2.12 -5.06 -1.40
N LEU A 134 1.82 -4.33 -2.47
CA LEU A 134 0.67 -3.46 -2.53
C LEU A 134 -0.57 -4.26 -2.91
N ALA A 135 -1.25 -4.74 -1.88
CA ALA A 135 -2.50 -5.45 -1.99
C ALA A 135 -3.63 -4.56 -2.54
N LEU A 136 -4.30 -5.05 -3.58
CA LEU A 136 -5.44 -4.40 -4.23
C LEU A 136 -6.58 -5.42 -4.40
N GLY A 137 -7.82 -4.97 -4.48
CA GLY A 137 -8.95 -5.79 -4.90
C GLY A 137 -8.89 -6.12 -6.39
N ASP A 138 -9.63 -7.15 -6.81
CA ASP A 138 -9.87 -7.50 -8.22
C ASP A 138 -11.05 -6.71 -8.84
N ASP A 139 -11.53 -5.72 -8.11
CA ASP A 139 -12.56 -4.77 -8.52
C ASP A 139 -12.00 -3.68 -9.47
N ALA A 140 -12.91 -2.86 -10.00
CA ALA A 140 -12.57 -1.82 -10.97
C ALA A 140 -11.59 -0.79 -10.39
N ASP A 141 -11.85 -0.29 -9.18
CA ASP A 141 -10.99 0.71 -8.54
C ASP A 141 -9.57 0.19 -8.25
N GLY A 142 -9.44 -1.09 -7.87
CA GLY A 142 -8.15 -1.74 -7.72
C GLY A 142 -7.37 -1.82 -9.04
N LYS A 143 -8.05 -2.17 -10.13
CA LYS A 143 -7.46 -2.24 -11.48
C LYS A 143 -7.07 -0.87 -12.03
N ASP A 144 -7.94 0.11 -11.86
CA ASP A 144 -7.72 1.49 -12.32
C ASP A 144 -6.56 2.14 -11.58
N PHE A 145 -6.49 1.95 -10.26
CA PHE A 145 -5.33 2.40 -9.48
C PHE A 145 -4.03 1.73 -9.95
N LEU A 146 -4.06 0.42 -10.21
CA LEU A 146 -2.87 -0.29 -10.69
C LEU A 146 -2.39 0.22 -12.05
N ALA A 147 -3.32 0.53 -12.97
CA ALA A 147 -3.01 1.16 -14.24
C ALA A 147 -2.38 2.55 -14.02
N ALA A 148 -3.00 3.41 -13.22
CA ALA A 148 -2.49 4.74 -12.91
C ALA A 148 -1.09 4.71 -12.26
N LEU A 149 -0.83 3.74 -11.37
CA LEU A 149 0.49 3.55 -10.75
C LEU A 149 1.54 3.16 -11.79
N ARG A 150 1.22 2.22 -12.71
CA ARG A 150 2.14 1.82 -13.79
C ARG A 150 2.47 2.97 -14.73
N ASP A 151 1.48 3.77 -15.08
CA ASP A 151 1.66 4.95 -15.93
C ASP A 151 2.54 5.99 -15.23
N ALA A 152 2.31 6.23 -13.94
CA ALA A 152 3.09 7.19 -13.16
C ALA A 152 4.55 6.74 -12.96
N VAL A 153 4.81 5.45 -12.73
CA VAL A 153 6.17 4.90 -12.67
C VAL A 153 6.86 5.02 -14.03
N THR A 154 6.17 4.70 -15.13
CA THR A 154 6.70 4.85 -16.49
C THR A 154 7.07 6.31 -16.76
N ALA A 155 6.17 7.24 -16.48
CA ALA A 155 6.40 8.67 -16.68
C ALA A 155 7.57 9.20 -15.83
N ALA A 156 7.70 8.76 -14.57
CA ALA A 156 8.79 9.17 -13.71
C ALA A 156 10.16 8.70 -14.22
N LYS A 157 10.22 7.51 -14.82
CA LYS A 157 11.47 6.95 -15.40
C LYS A 157 11.84 7.56 -16.75
N SER A 158 10.86 7.98 -17.54
CA SER A 158 11.09 8.59 -18.85
C SER A 158 11.33 10.10 -18.81
N GLY A 159 10.94 10.78 -17.73
CA GLY A 159 11.12 12.22 -17.54
C GLY A 159 12.35 12.62 -16.70
N GLY A 160 13.17 11.66 -16.30
CA GLY A 160 14.40 11.85 -15.54
C GLY A 160 15.64 11.98 -16.42
#